data_AF-A0A8R1DPQ3-F1
#
_entry.id   AF-A0A8R1DPQ3-F1
#
_cell.length_a   1.000
_cell.length_b   1.000
_cell.length_c   1.000
_cell.angle_alpha   90.00
_cell.angle_beta   90.00
_cell.angle_gamma   90.00
#
_symmetry.space_group_name_H-M   'P 1'
#
loop_
_entity.id
_entity.type
_entity.pdbx_description
1 polymer ?
#
loop_
_entity_poly.entity_id
_entity_poly.type
_entity_poly.pdbx_seq_one_letter_code
_entity_poly.pdbx_strand_id
1 'polypeptide(L)'
;MVKRSLLLYFASLAGFVQNVLSCVATSGGGRAPSTTTAAPAPATTTTASGCTSCTAGQVIFAPKSGTIEIDTSGIIGTDAASGCLTLTATCTAEANYHSFMEFNYNQGGPAENANMGRTINALLNCVNGNWVYTSAGISRIITQVSCNQAPDN
;
A
#
# COMPACT_ATOMS: atom_id res chain seq x y z
N MET A 1 9.37 41.44 -24.72
CA MET A 1 8.07 40.86 -24.30
C MET A 1 8.00 40.95 -22.78
N VAL A 2 7.08 41.73 -22.22
CA VAL A 2 7.00 42.05 -20.79
C VAL A 2 5.62 41.70 -20.26
N LYS A 3 5.57 41.21 -19.00
CA LYS A 3 4.44 40.84 -18.10
C LYS A 3 4.22 39.33 -17.99
N ARG A 4 4.13 38.73 -16.79
CA ARG A 4 3.66 39.28 -15.50
C ARG A 4 4.23 38.45 -14.31
N SER A 5 4.82 39.15 -13.35
CA SER A 5 5.12 38.63 -12.00
C SER A 5 3.84 38.33 -11.23
N LEU A 6 3.83 37.21 -10.51
CA LEU A 6 2.85 36.92 -9.47
C LEU A 6 3.54 37.07 -8.11
N LEU A 7 3.21 38.14 -7.40
CA LEU A 7 3.58 38.42 -6.02
C LEU A 7 2.29 38.27 -5.21
N LEU A 8 2.24 37.31 -4.29
CA LEU A 8 1.21 37.24 -3.26
C LEU A 8 1.89 37.07 -1.90
N TYR A 9 1.92 38.19 -1.18
CA TYR A 9 2.13 38.30 0.25
C TYR A 9 0.75 38.64 0.84
N PHE A 10 0.34 38.01 1.95
CA PHE A 10 -0.16 38.67 3.17
C PHE A 10 -0.67 37.64 4.19
N ALA A 11 -0.21 37.85 5.41
CA ALA A 11 -0.48 37.09 6.62
C ALA A 11 -1.89 37.31 7.19
N SER A 12 -2.36 36.39 8.03
CA SER A 12 -3.24 36.75 9.14
C SER A 12 -3.18 35.71 10.26
N LEU A 13 -2.71 36.16 11.44
CA LEU A 13 -2.85 35.51 12.73
C LEU A 13 -4.24 35.85 13.30
N ALA A 14 -4.94 34.86 13.84
CA ALA A 14 -6.04 35.10 14.79
C ALA A 14 -5.97 34.05 15.90
N GLY A 15 -5.63 34.52 17.10
CA GLY A 15 -5.66 33.73 18.33
C GLY A 15 -7.07 33.59 18.89
N PHE A 16 -7.26 32.57 19.73
CA PHE A 16 -8.40 32.51 20.64
C PHE A 16 -7.91 32.45 22.07
N VAL A 17 -8.24 33.50 22.81
CA VAL A 17 -8.18 33.64 24.26
C VAL A 17 -9.55 33.21 24.79
N GLN A 18 -9.61 32.32 25.79
CA GLN A 18 -10.80 32.17 26.62
C GLN A 18 -10.45 32.10 28.11
N ASN A 19 -10.68 33.26 28.74
CA ASN A 19 -11.34 33.53 30.02
C ASN A 19 -11.20 32.55 31.20
N VAL A 20 -10.65 33.14 32.26
CA VAL A 20 -10.75 32.83 33.70
C VAL A 20 -12.18 32.55 34.19
N LEU A 21 -12.29 31.62 35.15
CA LEU A 21 -13.33 31.69 36.19
C LEU A 21 -12.75 31.21 37.54
N SER A 22 -12.64 32.16 38.47
CA SER A 22 -12.28 31.91 39.87
C SER A 22 -13.51 31.45 40.65
N CYS A 23 -13.36 30.43 41.51
CA CYS A 23 -14.14 30.34 42.74
C CYS A 23 -13.25 29.89 43.89
N VAL A 24 -13.24 30.69 44.95
CA VAL A 24 -12.71 30.36 46.28
C VAL A 24 -13.92 30.11 47.17
N ALA A 25 -13.93 29.00 47.92
CA ALA A 25 -14.53 28.89 49.26
C ALA A 25 -14.21 27.53 49.89
N THR A 26 -13.59 27.59 51.06
CA THR A 26 -13.24 26.51 51.98
C THR A 26 -14.45 26.06 52.80
N SER A 27 -14.64 24.75 53.02
CA SER A 27 -15.16 24.22 54.29
C SER A 27 -14.75 22.75 54.47
N GLY A 28 -14.35 22.42 55.70
CA GLY A 28 -13.64 21.19 56.03
C GLY A 28 -14.52 19.95 56.20
N GLY A 29 -13.87 18.79 56.16
CA GLY A 29 -14.46 17.51 56.47
C GLY A 29 -13.52 16.39 56.05
N GLY A 30 -12.79 15.81 57.00
CA GLY A 30 -11.81 14.78 56.74
C GLY A 30 -12.40 13.54 56.08
N ARG A 31 -11.75 13.05 55.03
CA ARG A 31 -11.78 11.64 54.63
C ARG A 31 -10.55 11.33 53.79
N ALA A 32 -9.92 10.20 54.11
CA ALA A 32 -8.66 9.74 53.54
C ALA A 32 -8.66 9.74 52.00
N PRO A 33 -7.53 10.07 51.35
CA PRO A 33 -7.41 9.90 49.91
C PRO A 33 -7.40 8.40 49.59
N SER A 34 -8.49 7.89 49.02
CA SER A 34 -8.43 6.66 48.22
C SER A 34 -7.75 7.02 46.90
N THR A 35 -6.47 6.68 46.80
CA THR A 35 -5.74 6.65 45.53
C THR A 35 -6.35 5.57 44.64
N THR A 36 -7.31 5.96 43.80
CA THR A 36 -7.73 5.12 42.69
C THR A 36 -6.67 5.26 41.59
N THR A 37 -5.67 4.39 41.61
CA THR A 37 -4.79 4.20 40.46
C THR A 37 -5.67 3.76 39.29
N ALA A 38 -5.92 4.66 38.35
CA ALA A 38 -6.50 4.30 37.07
C ALA A 38 -5.53 3.32 36.40
N ALA A 39 -5.93 2.06 36.29
CA ALA A 39 -5.20 1.08 35.50
C ALA A 39 -5.04 1.64 34.07
N PRO A 40 -3.85 1.55 33.46
CA PRO A 40 -3.69 1.92 32.06
C PRO A 40 -4.72 1.15 31.24
N ALA A 41 -5.42 1.86 30.35
CA ALA A 41 -6.33 1.25 29.40
C ALA A 41 -5.60 0.07 28.71
N PRO A 42 -6.26 -1.08 28.51
CA PRO A 42 -5.65 -2.16 27.75
C PRO A 42 -5.20 -1.58 26.42
N ALA A 43 -3.90 -1.66 26.13
CA ALA A 43 -3.42 -1.41 24.79
C ALA A 43 -4.16 -2.42 23.91
N THR A 44 -5.02 -1.93 23.02
CA THR A 44 -5.52 -2.71 21.90
C THR A 44 -4.30 -3.17 21.12
N THR A 45 -3.90 -4.42 21.35
CA THR A 45 -3.06 -5.15 20.41
C THR A 45 -3.86 -5.22 19.13
N THR A 46 -3.50 -4.36 18.17
CA THR A 46 -3.88 -4.50 16.77
C THR A 46 -3.54 -5.94 16.41
N THR A 47 -4.55 -6.78 16.24
CA THR A 47 -4.44 -8.11 15.66
C THR A 47 -3.41 -8.05 14.57
N ALA A 48 -2.41 -8.95 14.61
CA ALA A 48 -1.43 -9.11 13.55
C ALA A 48 -2.17 -8.96 12.22
N SER A 49 -1.95 -7.83 11.55
CA SER A 49 -2.73 -7.47 10.37
C SER A 49 -2.54 -8.60 9.38
N GLY A 50 -3.63 -9.18 8.88
CA GLY A 50 -3.55 -10.24 7.86
C GLY A 50 -2.80 -9.80 6.60
N CYS A 51 -2.35 -8.55 6.51
CA CYS A 51 -1.46 -8.04 5.48
C CYS A 51 0.04 -8.35 5.70
N THR A 52 0.41 -9.07 6.76
CA THR A 52 1.80 -9.54 6.95
C THR A 52 1.96 -11.06 6.95
N SER A 53 0.89 -11.79 6.64
CA SER A 53 0.87 -13.27 6.67
C SER A 53 1.13 -13.94 5.33
N CYS A 54 1.26 -13.16 4.24
CA CYS A 54 1.54 -13.73 2.93
C CYS A 54 2.98 -14.25 2.83
N THR A 55 3.19 -15.25 1.98
CA THR A 55 4.52 -15.83 1.72
C THR A 55 4.80 -15.86 0.21
N ALA A 56 6.09 -15.88 -0.16
CA ALA A 56 6.51 -15.87 -1.56
C ALA A 56 5.95 -17.06 -2.35
N GLY A 57 5.85 -18.23 -1.71
CA GLY A 57 5.39 -19.46 -2.35
C GLY A 57 3.89 -19.53 -2.64
N GLN A 58 3.10 -18.53 -2.23
CA GLN A 58 1.66 -18.48 -2.54
C GLN A 58 1.37 -18.06 -3.98
N VAL A 59 2.32 -17.40 -4.66
CA VAL A 59 2.23 -17.07 -6.08
C VAL A 59 3.16 -17.97 -6.86
N ILE A 60 2.61 -18.74 -7.77
CA ILE A 60 3.39 -19.54 -8.70
C ILE A 60 3.81 -18.62 -9.86
N PHE A 61 5.12 -18.39 -9.99
CA PHE A 61 5.68 -17.76 -11.17
C PHE A 61 5.98 -18.86 -12.19
N ALA A 62 4.99 -19.12 -13.04
CA ALA A 62 5.04 -20.20 -14.01
C ALA A 62 5.43 -19.67 -15.39
N PRO A 63 6.37 -20.30 -16.10
CA PRO A 63 6.56 -20.03 -17.52
C PRO A 63 5.26 -20.39 -18.26
N LYS A 64 4.79 -19.55 -19.19
CA LYS A 64 3.64 -19.94 -20.03
C LYS A 64 4.08 -21.04 -20.99
N SER A 65 3.25 -22.06 -21.19
CA SER A 65 3.53 -23.12 -22.17
C SER A 65 3.39 -22.59 -23.59
N GLY A 66 4.50 -22.48 -24.32
CA GLY A 66 4.60 -22.09 -25.74
C GLY A 66 4.65 -20.56 -25.91
N THR A 67 5.72 -19.91 -26.37
CA THR A 67 6.89 -20.41 -27.10
C THR A 67 8.13 -19.54 -26.87
N ILE A 68 8.05 -18.48 -26.05
CA ILE A 68 9.23 -17.72 -25.62
C ILE A 68 9.07 -17.32 -24.15
N GLU A 69 9.95 -17.89 -23.33
CA GLU A 69 10.07 -17.64 -21.89
C GLU A 69 10.84 -16.35 -21.67
N ILE A 70 10.43 -15.56 -20.68
CA ILE A 70 11.09 -14.30 -20.31
C ILE A 70 11.33 -14.23 -18.81
N ASP A 71 12.25 -13.38 -18.38
CA ASP A 71 12.61 -13.25 -16.98
C ASP A 71 11.38 -12.88 -16.15
N THR A 72 11.10 -13.73 -15.17
CA THR A 72 9.92 -13.67 -14.32
C THR A 72 10.38 -13.73 -12.86
N SER A 73 10.03 -12.73 -12.06
CA SER A 73 10.44 -12.68 -10.66
C SER A 73 9.36 -12.09 -9.75
N GLY A 74 9.49 -12.43 -8.46
CA GLY A 74 8.66 -11.90 -7.38
C GLY A 74 9.54 -11.38 -6.26
N ILE A 75 9.50 -10.06 -6.01
CA ILE A 75 10.26 -9.44 -4.92
C ILE A 75 9.29 -9.05 -3.81
N ILE A 76 9.47 -9.64 -2.62
CA ILE A 76 8.71 -9.23 -1.44
C ILE A 76 9.28 -7.92 -0.90
N GLY A 77 8.40 -6.98 -0.63
CA GLY A 77 8.70 -5.73 0.06
C GLY A 77 7.74 -5.47 1.21
N THR A 78 7.85 -4.28 1.76
CA THR A 78 6.94 -3.77 2.78
C THR A 78 6.56 -2.34 2.40
N ASP A 79 5.27 -2.06 2.36
CA ASP A 79 4.77 -0.71 2.15
C ASP A 79 5.08 0.15 3.38
N ALA A 80 5.76 1.28 3.17
CA ALA A 80 6.24 2.13 4.26
C ALA A 80 5.09 2.84 5.01
N ALA A 81 3.95 3.06 4.36
CA ALA A 81 2.83 3.78 4.95
C ALA A 81 1.95 2.87 5.84
N SER A 82 1.69 1.65 5.38
CA SER A 82 0.80 0.69 6.04
C SER A 82 1.54 -0.38 6.85
N GLY A 83 2.84 -0.60 6.58
CA GLY A 83 3.60 -1.71 7.14
C GLY A 83 3.19 -3.09 6.59
N CYS A 84 2.34 -3.12 5.56
CA CYS A 84 1.87 -4.35 4.93
C CYS A 84 2.88 -4.92 3.94
N LEU A 85 2.89 -6.24 3.79
CA LEU A 85 3.72 -6.90 2.79
C LEU A 85 3.22 -6.60 1.38
N THR A 86 4.16 -6.40 0.48
CA THR A 86 3.93 -6.27 -0.97
C THR A 86 4.72 -7.32 -1.72
N LEU A 87 4.25 -7.71 -2.90
CA LEU A 87 4.98 -8.56 -3.83
C LEU A 87 4.97 -7.86 -5.18
N THR A 88 6.15 -7.48 -5.67
CA THR A 88 6.30 -6.98 -7.03
C THR A 88 6.51 -8.17 -7.95
N ALA A 89 5.50 -8.49 -8.75
CA ALA A 89 5.62 -9.43 -9.86
C ALA A 89 6.22 -8.70 -11.06
N THR A 90 7.26 -9.26 -11.65
CA THR A 90 7.98 -8.65 -12.78
C THR A 90 8.04 -9.61 -13.96
N CYS A 91 7.70 -9.11 -15.15
CA CYS A 91 8.00 -9.75 -16.44
C CYS A 91 8.97 -8.84 -17.21
N THR A 92 10.08 -9.37 -17.71
CA THR A 92 11.03 -8.60 -18.54
C THR A 92 11.36 -9.32 -19.83
N ALA A 93 10.94 -8.75 -20.96
CA ALA A 93 11.16 -9.25 -22.29
C ALA A 93 12.59 -9.01 -22.80
N GLU A 94 12.92 -9.68 -23.90
CA GLU A 94 14.15 -9.47 -24.65
C GLU A 94 14.21 -8.07 -25.29
N ALA A 95 15.35 -7.73 -25.88
CA ALA A 95 15.48 -6.47 -26.62
C ALA A 95 14.62 -6.50 -27.90
N ASN A 96 13.92 -5.40 -28.18
CA ASN A 96 12.96 -5.25 -29.29
C ASN A 96 11.69 -6.12 -29.15
N TYR A 97 11.33 -6.46 -27.91
CA TYR A 97 10.08 -7.13 -27.58
C TYR A 97 9.33 -6.41 -26.45
N HIS A 98 8.01 -6.50 -26.50
CA HIS A 98 7.09 -6.10 -25.46
C HIS A 98 6.75 -7.29 -24.56
N SER A 99 6.72 -7.08 -23.25
CA SER A 99 6.23 -8.08 -22.29
C SER A 99 4.70 -8.10 -22.26
N PHE A 100 4.15 -9.25 -21.88
CA PHE A 100 2.76 -9.41 -21.51
C PHE A 100 2.65 -10.31 -20.27
N MET A 101 2.08 -9.78 -19.19
CA MET A 101 1.86 -10.51 -17.93
C MET A 101 0.43 -11.04 -17.86
N GLU A 102 0.26 -12.26 -17.36
CA GLU A 102 -1.03 -12.92 -17.18
C GLU A 102 -1.18 -13.41 -15.74
N PHE A 103 -2.37 -13.20 -15.18
CA PHE A 103 -2.74 -13.63 -13.83
C PHE A 103 -3.66 -14.84 -13.87
N ASN A 104 -3.43 -15.78 -12.94
CA ASN A 104 -4.31 -16.91 -12.65
C ASN A 104 -4.76 -17.74 -13.87
N TYR A 105 -3.89 -17.84 -14.89
CA TYR A 105 -4.14 -18.55 -16.14
C TYR A 105 -5.38 -18.07 -16.92
N ASN A 106 -5.16 -17.39 -18.04
CA ASN A 106 -6.19 -16.86 -18.95
C ASN A 106 -7.23 -15.92 -18.31
N GLN A 107 -6.98 -15.36 -17.11
CA GLN A 107 -7.89 -14.38 -16.50
C GLN A 107 -7.57 -12.93 -16.90
N GLY A 108 -6.69 -12.74 -17.88
CA GLY A 108 -6.11 -11.44 -18.23
C GLY A 108 -4.91 -11.11 -17.34
N GLY A 109 -4.52 -9.84 -17.30
CA GLY A 109 -3.31 -9.40 -16.62
C GLY A 109 -3.45 -8.03 -15.95
N PRO A 110 -2.32 -7.46 -15.50
CA PRO A 110 -2.29 -6.12 -14.94
C PRO A 110 -2.63 -5.06 -16.01
N ALA A 111 -3.12 -3.90 -15.56
CA ALA A 111 -3.39 -2.76 -16.43
C ALA A 111 -2.12 -2.25 -17.14
N GLU A 112 -0.96 -2.48 -16.51
CA GLU A 112 0.37 -2.14 -16.99
C GLU A 112 0.71 -2.81 -18.33
N ASN A 113 0.03 -3.91 -18.71
CA ASN A 113 0.14 -4.49 -20.05
C ASN A 113 -0.21 -3.49 -21.17
N ALA A 114 -1.09 -2.50 -20.90
CA ALA A 114 -1.48 -1.50 -21.89
C ALA A 114 -0.33 -0.57 -22.31
N ASN A 115 0.74 -0.49 -21.52
CA ASN A 115 1.90 0.35 -21.82
C ASN A 115 2.80 -0.24 -22.92
N MET A 116 2.59 -1.52 -23.31
CA MET A 116 3.46 -2.23 -24.24
C MET A 116 4.94 -2.07 -23.85
N GLY A 117 5.24 -2.22 -22.57
CA GLY A 117 6.58 -2.05 -22.04
C GLY A 117 7.42 -3.31 -22.20
N ARG A 118 8.73 -3.16 -22.36
CA ARG A 118 9.68 -4.28 -22.27
C ARG A 118 9.65 -4.92 -20.88
N THR A 119 9.49 -4.13 -19.83
CA THR A 119 9.33 -4.62 -18.45
C THR A 119 7.96 -4.22 -17.91
N ILE A 120 7.29 -5.17 -17.28
CA ILE A 120 6.01 -4.98 -16.59
C ILE A 120 6.19 -5.34 -15.14
N ASN A 121 5.86 -4.40 -14.26
CA ASN A 121 5.85 -4.59 -12.82
C ASN A 121 4.42 -4.45 -12.32
N ALA A 122 3.90 -5.50 -11.67
CA ALA A 122 2.61 -5.48 -11.01
C ALA A 122 2.80 -5.57 -9.50
N LEU A 123 2.30 -4.57 -8.77
CA LEU A 123 2.37 -4.53 -7.32
C LEU A 123 1.17 -5.27 -6.72
N LEU A 124 1.44 -6.37 -6.03
CA LEU A 124 0.45 -7.10 -5.25
C LEU A 124 0.55 -6.69 -3.79
N ASN A 125 -0.58 -6.50 -3.14
CA ASN A 125 -0.66 -6.21 -1.71
C ASN A 125 -1.09 -7.46 -0.98
N CYS A 126 -0.44 -7.77 0.14
CA CYS A 126 -0.94 -8.80 1.02
C CYS A 126 -2.20 -8.31 1.72
N VAL A 127 -3.31 -9.01 1.55
CA VAL A 127 -4.59 -8.68 2.19
C VAL A 127 -5.19 -9.96 2.74
N ASN A 128 -5.32 -10.04 4.07
CA ASN A 128 -5.88 -11.20 4.77
C ASN A 128 -5.24 -12.53 4.34
N GLY A 129 -3.91 -12.56 4.20
CA GLY A 129 -3.14 -13.74 3.81
C GLY A 129 -3.14 -14.08 2.32
N ASN A 130 -3.72 -13.21 1.48
CA ASN A 130 -3.75 -13.38 0.02
C ASN A 130 -3.01 -12.26 -0.69
N TRP A 131 -2.28 -12.58 -1.75
CA TRP A 131 -1.74 -11.59 -2.66
C TRP A 131 -2.85 -11.02 -3.55
N VAL A 132 -3.06 -9.71 -3.50
CA VAL A 132 -4.15 -9.04 -4.20
C VAL A 132 -3.59 -7.96 -5.12
N TYR A 133 -3.90 -8.06 -6.40
CA TYR A 133 -3.75 -6.96 -7.36
C TYR A 133 -5.02 -6.11 -7.34
N THR A 134 -4.87 -4.80 -7.27
CA THR A 134 -5.99 -3.86 -7.32
C THR A 134 -5.73 -2.81 -8.40
N SER A 135 -6.66 -2.66 -9.33
CA SER A 135 -6.59 -1.63 -10.38
C SER A 135 -7.97 -1.07 -10.65
N ALA A 136 -8.06 0.26 -10.81
CA ALA A 136 -9.30 0.99 -11.02
C ALA A 136 -10.43 0.62 -10.01
N GLY A 137 -10.06 0.33 -8.76
CA GLY A 137 -10.99 -0.06 -7.70
C GLY A 137 -11.47 -1.53 -7.74
N ILE A 138 -11.00 -2.33 -8.70
CA ILE A 138 -11.28 -3.76 -8.78
C ILE A 138 -10.10 -4.55 -8.21
N SER A 139 -10.38 -5.41 -7.23
CA SER A 139 -9.38 -6.26 -6.58
C SER A 139 -9.50 -7.71 -7.03
N ARG A 140 -8.35 -8.37 -7.21
CA ARG A 140 -8.25 -9.79 -7.57
C ARG A 140 -7.16 -10.48 -6.77
N ILE A 141 -7.49 -11.64 -6.21
CA ILE A 141 -6.52 -12.53 -5.58
C ILE A 141 -5.67 -13.18 -6.68
N ILE A 142 -4.35 -13.15 -6.53
CA ILE A 142 -3.38 -13.67 -7.48
C ILE A 142 -2.67 -14.87 -6.87
N THR A 143 -2.76 -16.01 -7.53
CA THR A 143 -2.09 -17.27 -7.15
C THR A 143 -1.09 -17.73 -8.20
N GLN A 144 -1.12 -17.13 -9.39
CA GLN A 144 -0.18 -17.44 -10.47
C GLN A 144 0.09 -16.20 -11.32
N VAL A 145 1.34 -16.06 -11.73
CA VAL A 145 1.80 -15.10 -12.73
C VAL A 145 2.51 -15.86 -13.84
N SER A 146 2.20 -15.52 -15.09
CA SER A 146 2.89 -16.05 -16.27
C SER A 146 3.22 -14.91 -17.23
N CYS A 147 4.36 -15.00 -17.89
CA CYS A 147 4.88 -13.95 -18.76
C CYS A 147 5.03 -14.46 -20.21
N ASN A 148 4.78 -13.59 -21.17
CA ASN A 148 5.05 -13.78 -22.60
C ASN A 148 5.66 -12.53 -23.19
N GLN A 149 6.09 -12.62 -24.44
CA GLN A 149 6.52 -11.47 -25.20
C GLN A 149 6.03 -11.48 -26.65
N ALA A 150 6.01 -10.31 -27.28
CA ALA A 150 5.72 -10.10 -28.69
C ALA A 150 6.69 -9.08 -29.30
N PRO A 151 7.05 -9.19 -30.59
CA PRO A 151 7.97 -8.24 -31.23
C PRO A 151 7.42 -6.81 -31.26
N ASP A 152 8.32 -5.84 -31.12
CA ASP A 152 8.06 -4.41 -31.35
C ASP A 152 7.92 -4.21 -32.87
N ASN A 153 6.70 -4.03 -33.39
CA ASN A 153 6.46 -3.76 -34.82
C ASN A 153 6.58 -2.27 -35.16
#